data_AF-A0A2D4F4N5-F1
#
_entry.id   AF-A0A2D4F4N5-F1
#
_cell.length_a   1.000
_cell.length_b   1.000
_cell.length_c   1.000
_cell.angle_alpha   90.00
_cell.angle_beta   90.00
_cell.angle_gamma   90.00
#
_symmetry.space_group_name_H-M   'P 1'
#
loop_
_entity.id
_entity.type
_entity.pdbx_description
1 polymer ?
#
loop_
_entity_poly.entity_id
_entity_poly.type
_entity_poly.pdbx_seq_one_letter_code
_entity_poly.pdbx_strand_id
1 'polypeptide(L)'
;KKEEEFNIIRTQYEKNLNNERTLKTQAVNKLAEIMNRKDFKLDRKKVNMQDFKKKEKENRKLQLELNQEKEKFNQMVIKYQKELNEMQAQLVEESTYRNELQMQLDSKESDIEQLRSKILDLQQGMDSTSVASLQADEADGSVTESRIEGWLSIPNKGNIKRYGWKKQYVVVSSRKILFYNDEQDKEQSNPCMVLDIDKLFHVRPVTQGDVYRAETEEIPKIFQILYANEGECRKDLEVESVQPAEKTNFLHHKGHEFVPTLYHFPANCEACAKPLWHVFKPPPAVECRRCHVKCHKDHLDKKEELIAPCKDFHWKEKE
;
A
#
# COMPACT_ATOMS: atom_id res chain seq x y z
N LYS A 1 97.53 -5.07 -22.73
CA LYS A 1 96.32 -5.83 -22.31
C LYS A 1 95.52 -5.16 -21.19
N LYS A 2 95.88 -5.25 -19.89
CA LYS A 2 95.06 -4.64 -18.81
C LYS A 2 94.88 -3.12 -18.92
N GLU A 3 95.91 -2.40 -19.39
CA GLU A 3 95.88 -0.93 -19.53
C GLU A 3 95.09 -0.45 -20.75
N GLU A 4 95.05 -1.24 -21.82
CA GLU A 4 94.21 -0.98 -23.00
C GLU A 4 92.73 -1.24 -22.68
N GLU A 5 92.43 -2.32 -21.94
CA GLU A 5 91.08 -2.59 -21.45
C GLU A 5 90.59 -1.46 -20.52
N PHE A 6 91.46 -0.96 -19.63
CA PHE A 6 91.13 0.17 -18.75
C PHE A 6 90.89 1.47 -19.54
N ASN A 7 91.67 1.71 -20.61
CA ASN A 7 91.48 2.86 -21.49
C ASN A 7 90.17 2.77 -22.30
N ILE A 8 89.81 1.59 -22.81
CA ILE A 8 88.53 1.38 -23.51
C ILE A 8 87.36 1.63 -22.56
N ILE A 9 87.43 1.08 -21.35
CA ILE A 9 86.41 1.29 -20.31
C ILE A 9 86.29 2.78 -19.95
N ARG A 10 87.42 3.49 -19.78
CA ARG A 10 87.44 4.93 -19.51
C ARG A 10 86.78 5.73 -20.63
N THR A 11 87.15 5.49 -21.89
CA THR A 11 86.55 6.18 -23.05
C THR A 11 85.05 5.88 -23.17
N GLN A 12 84.61 4.67 -22.81
CA GLN A 12 83.20 4.32 -22.82
C GLN A 12 82.42 5.03 -21.70
N TYR A 13 82.98 5.12 -20.49
CA TYR A 13 82.37 5.91 -19.40
C TYR A 13 82.33 7.41 -19.72
N GLU A 14 83.35 7.95 -20.37
CA GLU A 14 83.36 9.35 -20.82
C GLU A 14 82.26 9.62 -21.86
N LYS A 15 82.07 8.70 -22.82
CA LYS A 15 80.97 8.79 -23.80
C LYS A 15 79.59 8.72 -23.12
N ASN A 16 79.41 7.79 -22.19
CA ASN A 16 78.14 7.66 -21.45
C ASN A 16 77.85 8.90 -20.61
N LEU A 17 78.86 9.44 -19.93
CA LEU A 17 78.74 10.67 -19.15
C LEU A 17 78.36 11.87 -20.04
N ASN A 18 78.93 11.95 -21.24
CA ASN A 18 78.61 13.01 -22.18
C ASN A 18 77.17 12.91 -22.72
N ASN A 19 76.71 11.69 -23.01
CA ASN A 19 75.32 11.43 -23.40
C ASN A 19 74.35 11.82 -22.27
N GLU A 20 74.62 11.41 -21.03
CA GLU A 20 73.82 11.79 -19.85
C GLU A 20 73.76 13.31 -19.65
N ARG A 21 74.89 14.02 -19.78
CA ARG A 21 74.92 15.49 -19.71
C ARG A 21 74.07 16.14 -20.80
N THR A 22 74.08 15.58 -22.00
CA THR A 22 73.33 16.13 -23.13
C THR A 22 71.83 15.94 -22.94
N LEU A 23 71.40 14.74 -22.54
CA LEU A 23 69.99 14.44 -22.23
C LEU A 23 69.47 15.30 -21.09
N LYS A 24 70.27 15.47 -20.03
CA LYS A 24 69.89 16.31 -18.88
C LYS A 24 69.74 17.78 -19.29
N THR A 25 70.65 18.30 -20.11
CA THR A 25 70.57 19.66 -20.66
C THR A 25 69.31 19.83 -21.51
N GLN A 26 68.98 18.87 -22.37
CA GLN A 26 67.77 18.90 -23.20
C GLN A 26 66.49 18.87 -22.35
N ALA A 27 66.44 18.03 -21.32
CA ALA A 27 65.30 17.96 -20.40
C ALA A 27 65.10 19.28 -19.64
N VAL A 28 66.18 19.88 -19.13
CA VAL A 28 66.12 21.19 -18.45
C VAL A 28 65.66 22.28 -19.41
N ASN A 29 66.16 22.30 -20.65
CA ASN A 29 65.71 23.27 -21.66
C ASN A 29 64.23 23.08 -22.02
N LYS A 30 63.74 21.84 -22.11
CA LYS A 30 62.32 21.54 -22.35
C LYS A 30 61.44 22.00 -21.20
N LEU A 31 61.87 21.78 -19.95
CA LEU A 31 61.16 22.26 -18.76
C LEU A 31 61.17 23.79 -18.68
N ALA A 32 62.30 24.43 -18.99
CA ALA A 32 62.39 25.88 -19.07
C ALA A 32 61.48 26.44 -20.18
N GLU A 33 61.37 25.75 -21.32
CA GLU A 33 60.43 26.10 -22.39
C GLU A 33 58.98 25.98 -21.91
N ILE A 34 58.60 24.88 -21.25
CA ILE A 34 57.23 24.67 -20.73
C ILE A 34 56.91 25.68 -19.61
N MET A 35 57.85 25.98 -18.72
CA MET A 35 57.67 27.00 -17.67
C MET A 35 57.54 28.40 -18.24
N ASN A 36 58.23 28.72 -19.34
CA ASN A 36 58.17 30.02 -20.00
C ASN A 36 57.11 30.13 -21.08
N ARG A 37 56.47 29.01 -21.48
CA ARG A 37 55.27 29.03 -22.34
C ARG A 37 54.15 29.74 -21.59
N LYS A 38 53.85 30.95 -22.05
CA LYS A 38 52.71 31.77 -21.59
C LYS A 38 51.35 31.23 -22.07
N ASP A 39 51.31 30.05 -22.69
CA ASP A 39 50.09 29.45 -23.26
C ASP A 39 49.04 29.10 -22.18
N PHE A 40 49.45 28.89 -20.92
CA PHE A 40 48.50 28.77 -19.80
C PHE A 40 47.78 30.08 -19.43
N LYS A 41 48.17 31.22 -20.03
CA LYS A 41 47.47 32.52 -19.87
C LYS A 41 46.60 32.90 -21.06
N LEU A 42 46.38 32.00 -22.02
CA LEU A 42 45.57 32.28 -23.22
C LEU A 42 44.12 31.78 -23.15
N ASP A 43 43.51 31.78 -21.96
CA ASP A 43 42.04 31.82 -21.88
C ASP A 43 41.47 32.63 -20.71
N ARG A 44 42.28 33.53 -20.13
CA ARG A 44 41.73 34.71 -19.48
C ARG A 44 41.68 35.83 -20.50
N LYS A 45 40.76 35.74 -21.48
CA LYS A 45 40.16 36.97 -22.04
C LYS A 45 39.90 37.86 -20.83
N LYS A 46 40.43 39.10 -20.83
CA LYS A 46 40.09 40.11 -19.83
C LYS A 46 38.56 40.08 -19.71
N VAL A 47 38.04 39.42 -18.67
CA VAL A 47 36.62 39.49 -18.37
C VAL A 47 36.42 40.95 -18.06
N ASN A 48 35.73 41.65 -18.96
CA ASN A 48 35.47 43.06 -18.83
C ASN A 48 34.87 43.29 -17.44
N MET A 49 35.60 43.97 -16.54
CA MET A 49 35.23 44.13 -15.12
C MET A 49 33.82 44.71 -14.96
N GLN A 50 33.40 45.50 -15.94
CA GLN A 50 32.07 46.09 -16.01
C GLN A 50 31.00 45.05 -16.39
N ASP A 51 31.29 44.15 -17.33
CA ASP A 51 30.41 43.02 -17.68
C ASP A 51 30.33 41.99 -16.55
N PHE A 52 31.42 41.78 -15.80
CA PHE A 52 31.43 40.94 -14.61
C PHE A 52 30.47 41.49 -13.55
N LYS A 53 30.55 42.79 -13.23
CA LYS A 53 29.64 43.45 -12.29
C LYS A 53 28.18 43.41 -12.76
N LYS A 54 27.92 43.52 -14.07
CA LYS A 54 26.58 43.39 -14.65
C LYS A 54 26.04 41.97 -14.48
N LYS A 55 26.83 40.95 -14.83
CA LYS A 55 26.48 39.54 -14.64
C LYS A 55 26.32 39.17 -13.17
N GLU A 56 27.09 39.76 -12.26
CA GLU A 56 26.95 39.51 -10.83
C GLU A 56 25.60 40.03 -10.29
N LYS A 57 25.17 41.23 -10.71
CA LYS A 57 23.84 41.76 -10.35
C LYS A 57 22.71 40.92 -10.94
N GLU A 58 22.83 40.52 -12.19
CA GLU A 58 21.87 39.65 -12.86
C GLU A 58 21.79 38.27 -12.19
N ASN A 59 22.92 37.69 -11.78
CA ASN A 59 22.97 36.43 -11.04
C ASN A 59 22.26 36.55 -9.69
N ARG A 60 22.52 37.63 -8.93
CA ARG A 60 21.80 37.89 -7.66
C ARG A 60 20.29 38.04 -7.89
N LYS A 61 19.88 38.71 -8.97
CA LYS A 61 18.46 38.85 -9.34
C LYS A 61 17.84 37.48 -9.66
N LEU A 62 18.49 36.68 -10.50
CA LEU A 62 18.03 35.34 -10.86
C LEU A 62 17.99 34.38 -9.66
N GLN A 63 18.93 34.50 -8.72
CA GLN A 63 18.89 33.72 -7.46
C GLN A 63 17.67 34.09 -6.60
N LEU A 64 17.33 35.37 -6.52
CA LEU A 64 16.14 35.83 -5.80
C LEU A 64 14.86 35.32 -6.48
N GLU A 65 14.75 35.47 -7.80
CA GLU A 65 13.63 34.97 -8.60
C GLU A 65 13.48 33.45 -8.44
N LEU A 66 14.59 32.70 -8.49
CA LEU A 66 14.59 31.25 -8.26
C LEU A 66 14.11 30.87 -6.86
N ASN A 67 14.55 31.60 -5.82
CA ASN A 67 14.11 31.34 -4.45
C ASN A 67 12.61 31.66 -4.27
N GLN A 68 12.14 32.77 -4.83
CA GLN A 68 10.71 33.10 -4.82
C GLN A 68 9.88 32.03 -5.53
N GLU A 69 10.34 31.52 -6.67
CA GLU A 69 9.61 30.51 -7.43
C GLU A 69 9.60 29.15 -6.71
N LYS A 70 10.71 28.78 -6.04
CA LYS A 70 10.76 27.61 -5.16
C LYS A 70 9.79 27.73 -3.98
N GLU A 71 9.70 28.91 -3.38
CA GLU A 71 8.79 29.14 -2.26
C GLU A 71 7.32 29.04 -2.70
N LYS A 72 6.95 29.66 -3.83
CA LYS A 72 5.62 29.51 -4.42
C LYS A 72 5.29 28.05 -4.74
N PHE A 73 6.24 27.32 -5.34
CA PHE A 73 6.05 25.91 -5.65
C PHE A 73 5.85 25.08 -4.37
N ASN A 74 6.65 25.32 -3.33
CA ASN A 74 6.48 24.64 -2.04
C ASN A 74 5.12 24.95 -1.39
N GLN A 75 4.68 26.20 -1.42
CA GLN A 75 3.35 26.58 -0.92
C GLN A 75 2.23 25.87 -1.70
N MET A 76 2.36 25.77 -3.03
CA MET A 76 1.42 25.05 -3.89
C MET A 76 1.39 23.55 -3.58
N VAL A 77 2.56 22.92 -3.38
CA VAL A 77 2.66 21.50 -2.99
C VAL A 77 1.97 21.27 -1.64
N ILE A 78 2.22 22.10 -0.64
CA ILE A 78 1.58 21.99 0.68
C ILE A 78 0.07 22.14 0.57
N LYS A 79 -0.40 23.12 -0.21
CA LYS A 79 -1.83 23.35 -0.45
C LYS A 79 -2.49 22.12 -1.08
N TYR A 80 -1.96 21.61 -2.18
CA TYR A 80 -2.54 20.44 -2.85
C TYR A 80 -2.43 19.17 -2.01
N GLN A 81 -1.35 19.01 -1.24
CA GLN A 81 -1.24 17.88 -0.31
C GLN A 81 -2.30 17.93 0.79
N LYS A 82 -2.63 19.13 1.29
CA LYS A 82 -3.71 19.34 2.25
C LYS A 82 -5.08 19.04 1.63
N GLU A 83 -5.37 19.60 0.46
CA GLU A 83 -6.63 19.35 -0.26
C GLU A 83 -6.81 17.86 -0.56
N LEU A 84 -5.76 17.15 -0.96
CA LEU A 84 -5.81 15.70 -1.18
C LEU A 84 -6.17 14.95 0.10
N ASN A 85 -5.56 15.31 1.24
CA ASN A 85 -5.88 14.69 2.52
C ASN A 85 -7.33 14.98 2.97
N GLU A 86 -7.82 16.19 2.75
CA GLU A 86 -9.21 16.58 3.05
C GLU A 86 -10.21 15.80 2.18
N MET A 87 -9.96 15.72 0.87
CA MET A 87 -10.77 14.92 -0.05
C MET A 87 -10.77 13.42 0.31
N GLN A 88 -9.62 12.89 0.73
CA GLN A 88 -9.50 11.51 1.19
C GLN A 88 -10.31 11.26 2.47
N ALA A 89 -10.33 12.22 3.40
CA ALA A 89 -11.12 12.14 4.62
C ALA A 89 -12.63 12.16 4.31
N GLN A 90 -13.07 13.07 3.44
CA GLN A 90 -14.46 13.15 2.98
C GLN A 90 -14.90 11.85 2.28
N LEU A 91 -14.05 11.26 1.44
CA LEU A 91 -14.36 9.99 0.78
C LEU A 91 -14.59 8.85 1.79
N VAL A 92 -13.83 8.80 2.87
CA VAL A 92 -14.01 7.80 3.93
C VAL A 92 -15.32 8.03 4.66
N GLU A 93 -15.62 9.27 5.05
CA GLU A 93 -16.86 9.65 5.73
C GLU A 93 -18.10 9.32 4.89
N GLU A 94 -18.09 9.68 3.60
CA GLU A 94 -19.16 9.34 2.66
C GLU A 94 -19.27 7.81 2.46
N SER A 95 -18.14 7.09 2.41
CA SER A 95 -18.17 5.64 2.30
C SER A 95 -18.79 4.99 3.54
N THR A 96 -18.48 5.49 4.74
CA THR A 96 -19.10 5.00 5.98
C THR A 96 -20.58 5.33 6.04
N TYR A 97 -20.96 6.55 5.66
CA TYR A 97 -22.35 6.98 5.65
C TYR A 97 -23.20 6.18 4.64
N ARG A 98 -22.67 5.96 3.43
CA ARG A 98 -23.31 5.11 2.42
C ARG A 98 -23.50 3.68 2.93
N ASN A 99 -22.52 3.14 3.66
CA ASN A 99 -22.61 1.80 4.23
C ASN A 99 -23.72 1.71 5.28
N GLU A 100 -23.79 2.69 6.18
CA GLU A 100 -24.86 2.79 7.19
C GLU A 100 -26.24 2.88 6.54
N LEU A 101 -26.40 3.73 5.52
CA LEU A 101 -27.66 3.84 4.78
C LEU A 101 -28.04 2.53 4.10
N GLN A 102 -27.10 1.81 3.50
CA GLN A 102 -27.37 0.50 2.90
C GLN A 102 -27.86 -0.51 3.96
N MET A 103 -27.23 -0.55 5.13
CA MET A 103 -27.65 -1.42 6.23
C MET A 103 -29.05 -1.05 6.77
N GLN A 104 -29.37 0.24 6.85
CA GLN A 104 -30.71 0.70 7.22
C GLN A 104 -31.75 0.29 6.16
N LEU A 105 -31.43 0.42 4.87
CA LEU A 105 -32.29 -0.04 3.79
C LEU A 105 -32.57 -1.54 3.90
N ASP A 106 -31.55 -2.37 4.11
CA ASP A 106 -31.70 -3.82 4.27
C ASP A 106 -32.63 -4.16 5.46
N SER A 107 -32.52 -3.42 6.58
CA SER A 107 -33.42 -3.55 7.73
C SER A 107 -34.86 -3.18 7.37
N LYS A 108 -35.07 -2.05 6.69
CA LYS A 108 -36.41 -1.59 6.29
C LYS A 108 -37.03 -2.52 5.25
N GLU A 109 -36.24 -3.10 4.35
CA GLU A 109 -36.70 -4.11 3.40
C GLU A 109 -37.21 -5.37 4.12
N SER A 110 -36.53 -5.83 5.17
CA SER A 110 -37.02 -6.93 6.02
C SER A 110 -38.34 -6.58 6.72
N ASP A 111 -38.49 -5.36 7.22
CA ASP A 111 -39.74 -4.93 7.87
C ASP A 111 -40.90 -4.86 6.86
N ILE A 112 -40.64 -4.38 5.63
CA ILE A 112 -41.63 -4.39 4.54
C ILE A 112 -42.05 -5.83 4.20
N GLU A 113 -41.09 -6.74 4.10
CA GLU A 113 -41.36 -8.16 3.85
C GLU A 113 -42.26 -8.76 4.95
N GLN A 114 -41.95 -8.49 6.21
CA GLN A 114 -42.75 -8.93 7.35
C GLN A 114 -44.18 -8.38 7.27
N LEU A 115 -44.34 -7.08 7.00
CA LEU A 115 -45.66 -6.46 6.87
C LEU A 115 -46.45 -7.07 5.71
N ARG A 116 -45.80 -7.35 4.58
CA ARG A 116 -46.44 -8.03 3.44
C ARG A 116 -46.89 -9.44 3.79
N SER A 117 -46.06 -10.22 4.49
CA SER A 117 -46.44 -11.56 4.97
C SER A 117 -47.65 -11.48 5.90
N LYS A 118 -47.65 -10.55 6.86
CA LYS A 118 -48.77 -10.38 7.80
C LYS A 118 -50.07 -9.97 7.10
N ILE A 119 -49.99 -9.12 6.07
CA ILE A 119 -51.16 -8.76 5.26
C ILE A 119 -51.70 -9.99 4.53
N LEU A 120 -50.82 -10.81 3.94
CA LEU A 120 -51.21 -12.05 3.25
C LEU A 120 -51.89 -13.03 4.20
N ASP A 121 -51.33 -13.23 5.40
CA ASP A 121 -51.90 -14.11 6.44
C ASP A 121 -53.30 -13.64 6.86
N LEU A 122 -53.48 -12.33 7.06
CA LEU A 122 -54.78 -11.75 7.41
C LEU A 122 -55.80 -11.90 6.27
N GLN A 123 -55.39 -11.74 5.02
CA GLN A 123 -56.26 -11.95 3.85
C GLN A 123 -56.74 -13.40 3.76
N GLN A 124 -55.84 -14.38 3.94
CA GLN A 124 -56.21 -15.80 3.94
C GLN A 124 -57.13 -16.18 5.12
N GLY A 125 -56.94 -15.57 6.29
CA GLY A 125 -57.85 -15.74 7.44
C GLY A 125 -59.25 -15.16 7.22
N MET A 126 -59.38 -14.07 6.45
CA MET A 126 -60.68 -13.48 6.07
C MET A 126 -61.42 -14.34 5.04
N ASP A 127 -60.72 -14.95 4.09
CA ASP A 127 -61.35 -15.85 3.11
C ASP A 127 -61.78 -17.19 3.73
N SER A 128 -61.07 -17.65 4.76
CA SER A 128 -61.37 -18.92 5.48
C SER A 128 -62.53 -18.83 6.48
N THR A 129 -62.95 -17.62 6.86
CA THR A 129 -64.06 -17.41 7.83
C THR A 129 -65.44 -17.42 7.18
N SER A 130 -65.55 -17.66 5.87
CA SER A 130 -66.82 -17.64 5.14
C SER A 130 -67.48 -19.01 4.92
N VAL A 131 -66.87 -20.14 5.33
CA VAL A 131 -67.47 -21.50 5.20
C VAL A 131 -67.12 -22.47 6.34
N ALA A 132 -67.35 -22.11 7.61
CA ALA A 132 -67.32 -23.10 8.69
C ALA A 132 -68.16 -22.68 9.90
N SER A 133 -69.48 -22.69 9.75
CA SER A 133 -70.30 -23.19 10.86
C SER A 133 -70.11 -24.69 10.88
N LEU A 134 -69.26 -25.18 11.79
CA LEU A 134 -69.44 -26.38 12.63
C LEU A 134 -68.10 -26.82 13.24
N GLN A 135 -68.14 -26.99 14.56
CA GLN A 135 -67.21 -27.73 15.44
C GLN A 135 -65.86 -27.08 15.76
N ALA A 136 -65.84 -26.48 16.95
CA ALA A 136 -64.63 -26.35 17.76
C ALA A 136 -64.23 -27.75 18.24
N ASP A 137 -63.05 -28.21 17.88
CA ASP A 137 -62.28 -29.21 18.63
C ASP A 137 -60.79 -28.99 18.33
N GLU A 138 -60.06 -28.62 19.39
CA GLU A 138 -58.70 -29.06 19.72
C GLU A 138 -57.74 -29.30 18.55
N ALA A 139 -57.09 -28.24 18.07
CA ALA A 139 -55.84 -28.33 17.33
C ALA A 139 -54.88 -27.25 17.83
N ASP A 140 -54.14 -27.61 18.88
CA ASP A 140 -52.84 -27.07 19.24
C ASP A 140 -51.96 -26.91 17.97
N GLY A 141 -51.56 -25.68 17.65
CA GLY A 141 -50.74 -25.39 16.47
C GLY A 141 -51.19 -24.23 15.59
N SER A 142 -51.66 -23.11 16.16
CA SER A 142 -51.56 -21.82 15.45
C SER A 142 -50.09 -21.45 15.36
N VAL A 143 -49.39 -21.98 14.35
CA VAL A 143 -48.02 -21.60 13.96
C VAL A 143 -48.05 -20.18 13.40
N THR A 144 -48.26 -19.21 14.28
CA THR A 144 -48.07 -17.77 14.04
C THR A 144 -46.68 -17.37 14.54
N GLU A 145 -45.64 -18.05 14.07
CA GLU A 145 -44.24 -17.61 14.17
C GLU A 145 -43.76 -17.17 12.78
N SER A 146 -44.40 -16.14 12.20
CA SER A 146 -44.13 -15.70 10.82
C SER A 146 -42.77 -14.95 10.64
N ARG A 147 -41.88 -14.94 11.64
CA ARG A 147 -40.54 -14.33 11.52
C ARG A 147 -39.52 -15.09 12.37
N ILE A 148 -38.47 -15.61 11.72
CA ILE A 148 -37.32 -16.20 12.39
C ILE A 148 -36.48 -15.05 12.97
N GLU A 149 -36.74 -14.70 14.22
CA GLU A 149 -35.98 -13.71 14.97
C GLU A 149 -35.76 -14.12 16.42
N GLY A 150 -34.70 -13.61 17.05
CA GLY A 150 -34.42 -13.90 18.44
C GLY A 150 -33.01 -13.54 18.87
N TRP A 151 -32.74 -13.72 20.15
CA TRP A 151 -31.44 -13.44 20.72
C TRP A 151 -30.47 -14.61 20.52
N LEU A 152 -29.32 -14.34 19.92
CA LEU A 152 -28.23 -15.31 19.76
C LEU A 152 -26.96 -14.83 20.45
N SER A 153 -26.16 -15.80 20.89
CA SER A 153 -24.84 -15.57 21.45
C SER A 153 -23.78 -15.70 20.36
N ILE A 154 -23.03 -14.63 20.09
CA ILE A 154 -22.05 -14.53 19.02
C ILE A 154 -20.65 -14.33 19.63
N PRO A 155 -19.60 -15.01 19.14
CA PRO A 155 -18.26 -14.90 19.72
C PRO A 155 -17.71 -13.47 19.60
N ASN A 156 -17.20 -12.92 20.70
CA ASN A 156 -16.61 -11.58 20.72
C ASN A 156 -15.19 -11.57 20.14
N LYS A 157 -15.05 -11.05 18.90
CA LYS A 157 -13.77 -10.94 18.18
C LYS A 157 -12.75 -9.97 18.83
N GLY A 158 -13.21 -8.92 19.54
CA GLY A 158 -12.33 -7.90 20.12
C GLY A 158 -11.62 -8.33 21.41
N ASN A 159 -12.12 -9.38 22.09
CA ASN A 159 -11.59 -9.84 23.37
C ASN A 159 -11.42 -11.36 23.38
N ILE A 160 -10.81 -11.90 22.33
CA ILE A 160 -10.60 -13.35 22.16
C ILE A 160 -9.90 -13.95 23.40
N LYS A 161 -9.02 -13.21 24.08
CA LYS A 161 -8.36 -13.68 25.31
C LYS A 161 -9.30 -13.85 26.51
N ARG A 162 -10.46 -13.20 26.52
CA ARG A 162 -11.49 -13.28 27.57
C ARG A 162 -12.74 -14.07 27.18
N TYR A 163 -12.76 -14.70 26.01
CA TYR A 163 -13.76 -15.70 25.56
C TYR A 163 -15.22 -15.32 25.89
N GLY A 164 -15.59 -14.07 25.59
CA GLY A 164 -16.95 -13.61 25.82
C GLY A 164 -17.87 -14.00 24.67
N TRP A 165 -19.02 -14.60 24.99
CA TRP A 165 -20.18 -14.56 24.12
C TRP A 165 -20.84 -13.19 24.25
N LYS A 166 -21.16 -12.55 23.12
CA LYS A 166 -21.96 -11.32 23.07
C LYS A 166 -23.36 -11.68 22.62
N LYS A 167 -24.36 -11.28 23.39
CA LYS A 167 -25.77 -11.43 23.02
C LYS A 167 -26.11 -10.38 21.96
N GLN A 168 -26.72 -10.79 20.86
CA GLN A 168 -27.19 -9.92 19.78
C GLN A 168 -28.58 -10.38 19.33
N TYR A 169 -29.42 -9.43 18.94
CA TYR A 169 -30.75 -9.73 18.41
C TYR A 169 -30.62 -9.98 16.91
N VAL A 170 -31.09 -11.12 16.43
CA VAL A 170 -30.93 -11.56 15.04
C VAL A 170 -32.28 -11.67 14.39
N VAL A 171 -32.38 -11.17 13.16
CA VAL A 171 -33.57 -11.23 12.32
C VAL A 171 -33.19 -11.84 10.98
N VAL A 172 -33.91 -12.88 10.56
CA VAL A 172 -33.73 -13.50 9.25
C VAL A 172 -34.87 -13.07 8.33
N SER A 173 -34.53 -12.46 7.19
CA SER A 173 -35.44 -12.17 6.08
C SER A 173 -35.25 -13.16 4.94
N SER A 174 -35.98 -13.03 3.84
CA SER A 174 -35.79 -13.89 2.66
C SER A 174 -34.40 -13.79 2.03
N ARG A 175 -33.75 -12.62 2.13
CA ARG A 175 -32.48 -12.34 1.43
C ARG A 175 -31.31 -12.02 2.36
N LYS A 176 -31.58 -11.61 3.60
CA LYS A 176 -30.57 -11.08 4.51
C LYS A 176 -30.73 -11.66 5.93
N ILE A 177 -29.63 -11.72 6.66
CA ILE A 177 -29.62 -11.95 8.11
C ILE A 177 -29.09 -10.68 8.77
N LEU A 178 -29.92 -10.05 9.61
CA LEU A 178 -29.63 -8.78 10.26
C LEU A 178 -29.31 -9.01 11.72
N PHE A 179 -28.29 -8.32 12.23
CA PHE A 179 -27.84 -8.43 13.61
C PHE A 179 -27.88 -7.05 14.28
N TYR A 180 -28.52 -6.96 15.43
CA TYR A 180 -28.67 -5.74 16.23
C TYR A 180 -28.02 -5.96 17.60
N ASN A 181 -27.46 -4.91 18.20
CA ASN A 181 -26.86 -5.03 19.54
C ASN A 181 -27.92 -5.11 20.63
N ASP A 182 -29.01 -4.37 20.45
CA ASP A 182 -30.13 -4.28 21.37
C ASP A 182 -31.45 -4.00 20.63
N GLU A 183 -32.55 -3.94 21.38
CA GLU A 183 -33.88 -3.66 20.82
C GLU A 183 -34.01 -2.22 20.30
N GLN A 184 -33.28 -1.26 20.88
CA GLN A 184 -33.31 0.13 20.43
C GLN A 184 -32.69 0.27 19.03
N ASP A 185 -31.56 -0.39 18.79
CA ASP A 185 -30.95 -0.51 17.47
C ASP A 185 -31.93 -1.13 16.45
N LYS A 186 -32.71 -2.14 16.86
CA LYS A 186 -33.74 -2.76 16.01
C LYS A 186 -34.84 -1.77 15.63
N GLU A 187 -35.39 -1.06 16.62
CA GLU A 187 -36.44 -0.06 16.40
C GLU A 187 -35.99 1.09 15.47
N GLN A 188 -34.71 1.47 15.58
CA GLN A 188 -34.10 2.49 14.73
C GLN A 188 -33.64 1.94 13.37
N SER A 189 -33.88 0.67 13.06
CA SER A 189 -33.41 -0.01 11.86
C SER A 189 -31.90 0.12 11.67
N ASN A 190 -31.17 -0.02 12.77
CA ASN A 190 -29.76 0.29 12.90
C ASN A 190 -28.92 -0.99 13.14
N PRO A 191 -28.89 -1.97 12.21
CA PRO A 191 -28.15 -3.21 12.44
C PRO A 191 -26.63 -2.95 12.53
N CYS A 192 -25.93 -3.76 13.31
CA CYS A 192 -24.47 -3.73 13.44
C CYS A 192 -23.76 -4.64 12.44
N MET A 193 -24.47 -5.64 11.92
CA MET A 193 -24.01 -6.54 10.86
C MET A 193 -25.19 -6.99 10.01
N VAL A 194 -24.96 -7.16 8.71
CA VAL A 194 -25.89 -7.77 7.76
C VAL A 194 -25.14 -8.83 6.96
N LEU A 195 -25.74 -10.01 6.80
CA LEU A 195 -25.23 -11.09 5.96
C LEU A 195 -26.18 -11.36 4.80
N ASP A 196 -25.62 -11.62 3.63
CA ASP A 196 -26.36 -11.98 2.43
C ASP A 196 -26.61 -13.48 2.37
N ILE A 197 -27.89 -13.88 2.30
CA ILE A 197 -28.26 -15.30 2.27
C ILE A 197 -27.72 -16.00 1.02
N ASP A 198 -27.73 -15.31 -0.12
CA ASP A 198 -27.18 -15.81 -1.39
C ASP A 198 -25.66 -16.03 -1.36
N LYS A 199 -24.98 -15.50 -0.34
CA LYS A 199 -23.52 -15.60 -0.14
C LYS A 199 -23.14 -16.59 0.97
N LEU A 200 -24.12 -17.31 1.53
CA LEU A 200 -23.86 -18.40 2.47
C LEU A 200 -23.41 -19.65 1.71
N PHE A 201 -22.34 -20.29 2.18
CA PHE A 201 -21.90 -21.58 1.67
C PHE A 201 -22.69 -22.73 2.30
N HIS A 202 -22.84 -22.71 3.64
CA HIS A 202 -23.67 -23.68 4.36
C HIS A 202 -23.93 -23.23 5.80
N VAL A 203 -24.99 -23.79 6.39
CA VAL A 203 -25.31 -23.71 7.82
C VAL A 203 -25.23 -25.13 8.38
N ARG A 204 -24.45 -25.34 9.43
CA ARG A 204 -24.28 -26.68 10.04
C ARG A 204 -24.22 -26.61 11.57
N PRO A 205 -24.66 -27.66 12.29
CA PRO A 205 -24.34 -27.79 13.70
C PRO A 205 -22.82 -27.92 13.88
N VAL A 206 -22.33 -27.46 15.03
CA VAL A 206 -20.91 -27.57 15.36
C VAL A 206 -20.59 -28.89 16.06
N THR A 207 -19.33 -29.27 16.04
CA THR A 207 -18.77 -30.40 16.78
C THR A 207 -17.84 -29.92 17.89
N GLN A 208 -17.43 -30.81 18.81
CA GLN A 208 -16.41 -30.48 19.83
C GLN A 208 -15.11 -29.94 19.22
N GLY A 209 -14.76 -30.35 17.99
CA GLY A 209 -13.58 -29.86 17.29
C GLY A 209 -13.69 -28.39 16.88
N ASP A 210 -14.90 -27.92 16.56
CA ASP A 210 -15.16 -26.54 16.13
C ASP A 210 -15.18 -25.57 17.33
N VAL A 211 -15.69 -26.03 18.47
CA VAL A 211 -15.88 -25.24 19.70
C VAL A 211 -15.26 -25.92 20.91
N TYR A 212 -13.95 -26.16 20.86
CA TYR A 212 -13.25 -26.98 21.87
C TYR A 212 -13.35 -26.51 23.33
N ARG A 213 -13.73 -25.25 23.58
CA ARG A 213 -13.92 -24.69 24.92
C ARG A 213 -15.38 -24.67 25.41
N ALA A 214 -16.34 -24.92 24.52
CA ALA A 214 -17.74 -24.98 24.90
C ALA A 214 -18.00 -26.27 25.69
N GLU A 215 -18.91 -26.19 26.65
CA GLU A 215 -19.34 -27.36 27.42
C GLU A 215 -20.14 -28.32 26.53
N THR A 216 -20.04 -29.62 26.80
CA THR A 216 -20.70 -30.66 25.99
C THR A 216 -22.22 -30.46 25.88
N GLU A 217 -22.84 -29.87 26.91
CA GLU A 217 -24.28 -29.57 26.95
C GLU A 217 -24.68 -28.36 26.08
N GLU A 218 -23.73 -27.47 25.78
CA GLU A 218 -23.95 -26.29 24.94
C GLU A 218 -23.77 -26.59 23.45
N ILE A 219 -22.91 -27.55 23.10
CA ILE A 219 -22.58 -27.89 21.71
C ILE A 219 -23.81 -28.14 20.82
N PRO A 220 -24.83 -28.91 21.24
CA PRO A 220 -26.03 -29.12 20.43
C PRO A 220 -26.84 -27.85 20.14
N LYS A 221 -26.61 -26.77 20.91
CA LYS A 221 -27.28 -25.48 20.79
C LYS A 221 -26.51 -24.50 19.90
N ILE A 222 -25.31 -24.86 19.47
CA ILE A 222 -24.42 -23.99 18.68
C ILE A 222 -24.42 -24.48 17.23
N PHE A 223 -24.47 -23.54 16.30
CA PHE A 223 -24.36 -23.79 14.87
C PHE A 223 -23.38 -22.79 14.24
N GLN A 224 -22.81 -23.18 13.10
CA GLN A 224 -21.92 -22.36 12.31
C GLN A 224 -22.58 -22.01 10.99
N ILE A 225 -22.46 -20.73 10.62
CA ILE A 225 -22.78 -20.23 9.29
C ILE A 225 -21.44 -19.96 8.59
N LEU A 226 -21.22 -20.59 7.44
CA LEU A 226 -20.07 -20.30 6.58
C LEU A 226 -20.53 -19.46 5.40
N TYR A 227 -19.84 -18.35 5.11
CA TYR A 227 -20.25 -17.37 4.09
C TYR A 227 -19.05 -16.71 3.42
N ALA A 228 -19.27 -16.15 2.23
CA ALA A 228 -18.26 -15.36 1.53
C ALA A 228 -18.08 -13.99 2.18
N ASN A 229 -16.83 -13.52 2.32
CA ASN A 229 -16.53 -12.22 2.96
C ASN A 229 -17.26 -11.04 2.30
N GLU A 230 -17.47 -11.07 0.99
CA GLU A 230 -18.22 -10.04 0.25
C GLU A 230 -19.71 -9.97 0.62
N GLY A 231 -20.25 -11.02 1.23
CA GLY A 231 -21.63 -11.08 1.71
C GLY A 231 -21.80 -10.56 3.13
N GLU A 232 -20.74 -10.05 3.77
CA GLU A 232 -20.80 -9.46 5.10
C GLU A 232 -20.69 -7.93 5.01
N CYS A 233 -21.65 -7.24 5.60
CA CYS A 233 -21.60 -5.82 5.84
C CYS A 233 -21.61 -5.55 7.35
N ARG A 234 -20.62 -4.81 7.87
CA ARG A 234 -20.53 -4.43 9.29
C ARG A 234 -20.30 -2.93 9.45
N LYS A 235 -20.85 -2.36 10.52
CA LYS A 235 -20.53 -0.99 10.95
C LYS A 235 -19.10 -0.86 11.45
N ASP A 236 -18.66 -1.84 12.24
CA ASP A 236 -17.33 -1.86 12.87
C ASP A 236 -16.29 -2.58 12.01
N LEU A 237 -16.39 -2.48 10.69
CA LEU A 237 -15.16 -2.52 9.91
C LEU A 237 -14.46 -1.18 10.19
N GLU A 238 -13.74 -1.12 11.33
CA GLU A 238 -12.35 -0.67 11.24
C GLU A 238 -11.85 -1.38 10.00
N VAL A 239 -11.66 -0.62 8.92
CA VAL A 239 -11.10 -1.05 7.65
C VAL A 239 -10.12 -2.17 7.98
N GLU A 240 -10.57 -3.43 7.87
CA GLU A 240 -9.80 -4.59 8.29
C GLU A 240 -8.74 -4.62 7.24
N SER A 241 -7.64 -3.93 7.53
CA SER A 241 -6.79 -3.24 6.58
C SER A 241 -7.03 -3.78 5.18
N VAL A 242 -7.94 -3.17 4.41
CA VAL A 242 -7.68 -3.06 2.98
C VAL A 242 -6.28 -2.49 3.03
N GLN A 243 -5.27 -3.33 2.77
CA GLN A 243 -3.87 -2.96 2.94
C GLN A 243 -3.79 -1.54 2.44
N PRO A 244 -3.60 -0.57 3.36
CA PRO A 244 -4.14 0.78 3.21
C PRO A 244 -3.72 1.22 1.86
N ALA A 245 -4.64 1.31 0.88
CA ALA A 245 -4.31 1.34 -0.55
C ALA A 245 -3.02 2.12 -0.69
N GLU A 246 -1.90 1.38 -0.85
CA GLU A 246 -0.58 1.81 -0.36
C GLU A 246 -0.43 3.25 -0.76
N LYS A 247 -0.42 4.21 0.19
CA LYS A 247 -0.10 5.59 -0.15
C LYS A 247 1.19 5.50 -0.94
N THR A 248 1.05 5.69 -2.23
CA THR A 248 1.95 5.10 -3.18
C THR A 248 3.25 5.87 -3.12
N ASN A 249 4.15 5.46 -2.24
CA ASN A 249 5.55 5.89 -2.23
C ASN A 249 6.26 5.20 -3.40
N PHE A 250 5.66 5.30 -4.59
CA PHE A 250 6.22 4.75 -5.81
C PHE A 250 7.39 5.61 -6.22
N LEU A 251 8.57 5.01 -6.15
CA LEU A 251 9.78 5.65 -6.60
C LEU A 251 9.91 5.35 -8.10
N HIS A 252 9.80 6.40 -8.91
CA HIS A 252 9.84 6.29 -10.36
C HIS A 252 11.27 6.45 -10.88
N HIS A 253 11.78 5.47 -11.64
CA HIS A 253 13.12 5.55 -12.23
C HIS A 253 13.26 4.68 -13.48
N LYS A 254 13.71 5.27 -14.61
CA LYS A 254 13.94 4.58 -15.89
C LYS A 254 12.76 3.66 -16.33
N GLY A 255 11.52 4.14 -16.14
CA GLY A 255 10.30 3.40 -16.49
C GLY A 255 9.83 2.37 -15.46
N HIS A 256 10.57 2.20 -14.35
CA HIS A 256 10.13 1.38 -13.23
C HIS A 256 9.25 2.14 -12.26
N GLU A 257 8.41 1.37 -11.58
CA GLU A 257 7.56 1.83 -10.49
C GLU A 257 7.90 1.00 -9.25
N PHE A 258 8.85 1.50 -8.47
CA PHE A 258 9.46 0.79 -7.35
C PHE A 258 8.67 0.98 -6.05
N VAL A 259 8.47 -0.12 -5.34
CA VAL A 259 7.86 -0.19 -4.02
C VAL A 259 8.94 -0.56 -2.98
N PRO A 260 9.10 0.21 -1.89
CA PRO A 260 10.01 -0.15 -0.81
C PRO A 260 9.63 -1.51 -0.18
N THR A 261 10.62 -2.38 0.03
CA THR A 261 10.42 -3.72 0.60
C THR A 261 11.65 -4.17 1.42
N LEU A 262 11.54 -5.30 2.12
CA LEU A 262 12.59 -5.91 2.94
C LEU A 262 12.59 -7.43 2.74
N TYR A 263 13.75 -8.04 2.50
CA TYR A 263 13.86 -9.49 2.32
C TYR A 263 14.53 -10.18 3.51
N HIS A 264 13.77 -10.94 4.29
CA HIS A 264 14.33 -11.79 5.36
C HIS A 264 14.84 -13.15 4.86
N PHE A 265 14.52 -13.51 3.61
CA PHE A 265 14.92 -14.75 2.94
C PHE A 265 15.86 -14.47 1.75
N PRO A 266 16.64 -15.45 1.28
CA PRO A 266 17.61 -15.27 0.20
C PRO A 266 17.06 -14.52 -1.03
N ALA A 267 17.64 -13.34 -1.28
CA ALA A 267 17.36 -12.49 -2.43
C ALA A 267 18.63 -11.74 -2.85
N ASN A 268 18.82 -11.48 -4.15
CA ASN A 268 19.97 -10.73 -4.65
C ASN A 268 19.51 -9.42 -5.29
N CYS A 269 20.37 -8.41 -5.21
CA CYS A 269 20.15 -7.13 -5.88
C CYS A 269 20.57 -7.23 -7.35
N GLU A 270 19.69 -6.85 -8.26
CA GLU A 270 19.97 -6.96 -9.70
C GLU A 270 20.86 -5.85 -10.26
N ALA A 271 21.11 -4.79 -9.48
CA ALA A 271 22.04 -3.72 -9.86
C ALA A 271 23.51 -4.06 -9.51
N CYS A 272 23.75 -4.81 -8.43
CA CYS A 272 25.11 -5.09 -7.94
C CYS A 272 25.41 -6.56 -7.61
N ALA A 273 24.46 -7.47 -7.83
CA ALA A 273 24.51 -8.90 -7.50
C ALA A 273 24.74 -9.24 -6.01
N LYS A 274 24.88 -8.24 -5.13
CA LYS A 274 25.08 -8.46 -3.69
C LYS A 274 23.80 -8.97 -3.03
N PRO A 275 23.92 -9.69 -1.90
CA PRO A 275 22.78 -10.09 -1.10
C PRO A 275 21.89 -8.89 -0.74
N LEU A 276 20.60 -9.03 -0.98
CA LEU A 276 19.54 -8.07 -0.67
C LEU A 276 18.74 -8.48 0.58
N TRP A 277 19.26 -9.44 1.35
CA TRP A 277 18.53 -10.07 2.44
C TRP A 277 19.36 -10.20 3.72
N HIS A 278 18.68 -10.25 4.86
CA HIS A 278 19.24 -10.64 6.15
C HIS A 278 18.12 -11.05 7.12
N VAL A 279 18.34 -12.09 7.93
CA VAL A 279 17.28 -12.70 8.76
C VAL A 279 16.75 -11.76 9.85
N PHE A 280 17.62 -10.96 10.48
CA PHE A 280 17.23 -10.09 11.60
C PHE A 280 17.08 -8.62 11.23
N LYS A 281 17.79 -8.18 10.19
CA LYS A 281 17.90 -6.76 9.82
C LYS A 281 18.23 -6.63 8.33
N PRO A 282 17.26 -6.93 7.46
CA PRO A 282 17.46 -6.86 6.02
C PRO A 282 17.84 -5.46 5.57
N PRO A 283 18.71 -5.33 4.56
CA PRO A 283 19.04 -4.04 3.98
C PRO A 283 17.79 -3.43 3.31
N PRO A 284 17.63 -2.09 3.30
CA PRO A 284 16.53 -1.44 2.59
C PRO A 284 16.52 -1.80 1.10
N ALA A 285 15.40 -2.34 0.62
CA ALA A 285 15.24 -2.77 -0.75
C ALA A 285 14.06 -2.06 -1.43
N VAL A 286 14.05 -2.15 -2.76
CA VAL A 286 12.95 -1.71 -3.61
C VAL A 286 12.67 -2.78 -4.65
N GLU A 287 11.40 -3.04 -4.92
CA GLU A 287 10.93 -4.00 -5.93
C GLU A 287 10.03 -3.30 -6.94
N CYS A 288 10.28 -3.48 -8.23
CA CYS A 288 9.41 -2.94 -9.27
C CYS A 288 8.12 -3.75 -9.34
N ARG A 289 6.94 -3.11 -9.23
CA ARG A 289 5.65 -3.82 -9.30
C ARG A 289 5.31 -4.38 -10.69
N ARG A 290 6.05 -3.97 -11.72
CA ARG A 290 5.80 -4.37 -13.12
C ARG A 290 6.64 -5.58 -13.50
N CYS A 291 7.96 -5.43 -13.43
CA CYS A 291 8.91 -6.46 -13.84
C CYS A 291 9.52 -7.25 -12.68
N HIS A 292 9.12 -6.99 -11.44
CA HIS A 292 9.62 -7.64 -10.22
C HIS A 292 11.14 -7.57 -10.00
N VAL A 293 11.83 -6.61 -10.63
CA VAL A 293 13.26 -6.39 -10.41
C VAL A 293 13.50 -5.87 -9.00
N LYS A 294 14.52 -6.41 -8.32
CA LYS A 294 14.83 -6.15 -6.91
C LYS A 294 16.17 -5.45 -6.78
N CYS A 295 16.20 -4.31 -6.10
CA CYS A 295 17.41 -3.50 -5.93
C CYS A 295 17.53 -2.98 -4.49
N HIS A 296 18.74 -2.66 -4.03
CA HIS A 296 18.90 -1.85 -2.81
C HIS A 296 18.34 -0.45 -3.03
N LYS A 297 17.73 0.13 -2.00
CA LYS A 297 17.22 1.51 -2.05
C LYS A 297 18.33 2.53 -2.35
N ASP A 298 19.54 2.29 -1.85
CA ASP A 298 20.71 3.17 -2.06
C ASP A 298 21.05 3.40 -3.54
N HIS A 299 20.85 2.41 -4.41
CA HIS A 299 21.12 2.55 -5.85
C HIS A 299 20.17 3.57 -6.50
N LEU A 300 18.94 3.65 -5.99
CA LEU A 300 17.92 4.57 -6.44
C LEU A 300 18.17 5.99 -5.91
N ASP A 301 18.51 6.11 -4.63
CA ASP A 301 18.78 7.39 -3.97
C ASP A 301 20.03 8.08 -4.54
N LYS A 302 21.06 7.30 -4.91
CA LYS A 302 22.29 7.80 -5.55
C LYS A 302 22.17 8.01 -7.06
N LYS A 303 21.01 7.70 -7.66
CA LYS A 303 20.78 7.71 -9.13
C LYS A 303 21.89 6.98 -9.90
N GLU A 304 22.34 5.84 -9.41
CA GLU A 304 23.41 5.09 -10.06
C GLU A 304 22.92 4.55 -11.41
N GLU A 305 23.76 4.63 -12.44
CA GLU A 305 23.39 4.20 -13.80
C GLU A 305 23.18 2.68 -13.94
N LEU A 306 23.47 1.91 -12.89
CA LEU A 306 23.44 0.45 -12.84
C LEU A 306 22.05 -0.17 -13.02
N ILE A 307 20.97 0.57 -12.77
CA ILE A 307 19.60 0.06 -12.96
C ILE A 307 19.24 0.13 -14.45
N ALA A 308 18.98 -1.03 -15.07
CA ALA A 308 18.51 -1.12 -16.44
C ALA A 308 17.04 -0.62 -16.58
N PRO A 309 16.61 -0.14 -17.76
CA PRO A 309 15.22 0.27 -17.99
C PRO A 309 14.20 -0.86 -17.77
N CYS A 310 12.96 -0.48 -17.47
CA CYS A 310 11.88 -1.45 -17.23
C CYS A 310 11.52 -2.23 -18.50
N LYS A 311 11.58 -3.56 -18.42
CA LYS A 311 11.30 -4.47 -19.55
C LYS A 311 9.85 -4.38 -20.03
N ASP A 312 8.91 -4.09 -19.12
CA ASP A 312 7.47 -4.03 -19.42
C ASP A 312 6.98 -2.64 -19.84
N PHE A 313 7.88 -1.66 -20.01
CA PHE A 313 7.50 -0.31 -20.42
C PHE A 313 7.15 -0.21 -21.92
N HIS A 314 7.56 -1.19 -22.75
CA HIS A 314 7.38 -1.15 -24.21
C HIS A 314 6.04 -1.68 -24.74
N TRP A 315 5.12 -2.13 -23.88
CA TRP A 315 3.82 -2.68 -24.33
C TRP A 315 2.70 -1.64 -24.56
N LYS A 316 2.91 -0.35 -24.26
CA LYS A 316 1.85 0.69 -24.36
C LYS A 316 1.92 1.61 -25.60
N GLU A 317 2.81 1.36 -26.56
CA GLU A 317 2.88 2.14 -27.82
C GLU A 317 2.34 1.40 -29.06
N LYS A 318 1.63 0.28 -28.87
CA LYS A 318 0.98 -0.46 -29.96
C LYS A 318 -0.45 -0.89 -29.61
N GLU A 319 -1.33 0.07 -29.36
CA GLU A 319 -2.77 -0.07 -29.63
C GLU A 319 -3.32 1.25 -30.16
#